data_AF-A0A843KIW8-F1
#
_entry.id   AF-A0A843KIW8-F1
#
_cell.length_a   1.000
_cell.length_b   1.000
_cell.length_c   1.000
_cell.angle_alpha   90.00
_cell.angle_beta   90.00
_cell.angle_gamma   90.00
#
_symmetry.space_group_name_H-M   'P 1'
#
loop_
_entity.id
_entity.type
_entity.pdbx_description
1 polymer ?
#
loop_
_entity_poly.entity_id
_entity_poly.type
_entity_poly.pdbx_seq_one_letter_code
_entity_poly.pdbx_strand_id
1 'polypeptide(L)'
;MPTTLEILWSTYDTINGWIKFSDTKAGAILAANIAILAILFSKFIDFKDFIIIHREISWLLALSIACGILSIAFSIISLNPRTKSGTKTSVLFFGSIADNYTNYSQYKIALGRRLRDDLDLMDQITEQVWINSKIAHDKYNKIKWSMCFFLSMLILIFILGIITAYYILS
;
A
#
# COMPACT_ATOMS: atom_id res chain seq x y z
N MET A 1 1.08 16.11 32.83
CA MET A 1 0.32 15.83 31.59
C MET A 1 1.25 16.11 30.43
N PRO A 2 1.26 15.29 29.37
CA PRO A 2 2.10 15.56 28.20
C PRO A 2 1.73 16.91 27.57
N THR A 3 2.71 17.59 27.00
CA THR A 3 2.47 18.87 26.32
C THR A 3 1.72 18.65 25.00
N THR A 4 0.98 19.65 24.52
CA THR A 4 0.26 19.53 23.22
C THR A 4 1.21 19.18 22.08
N LEU A 5 2.44 19.71 22.10
CA LEU A 5 3.48 19.41 21.13
C LEU A 5 3.91 17.93 21.16
N GLU A 6 4.08 17.34 22.36
CA GLU A 6 4.38 15.90 22.51
C GLU A 6 3.27 15.02 21.94
N ILE A 7 2.00 15.38 22.17
CA ILE A 7 0.84 14.67 21.63
C ILE A 7 0.85 14.72 20.09
N LEU A 8 1.18 15.87 19.50
CA LEU A 8 1.27 16.05 18.05
C LEU A 8 2.37 15.18 17.43
N TRP A 9 3.57 15.16 18.02
CA TRP A 9 4.66 14.30 17.58
C TRP A 9 4.30 12.81 17.70
N SER A 10 3.74 12.40 18.83
CA SER A 10 3.28 11.02 19.04
C SER A 10 2.23 10.60 18.01
N THR A 11 1.33 11.53 17.64
CA THR A 11 0.29 11.28 16.63
C THR A 11 0.92 11.17 15.23
N TYR A 12 1.86 12.06 14.90
CA TYR A 12 2.61 12.03 13.64
C TYR A 12 3.35 10.69 13.46
N ASP A 13 4.04 10.22 14.50
CA ASP A 13 4.76 8.94 14.47
C ASP A 13 3.81 7.75 14.34
N THR A 14 2.67 7.79 15.03
CA THR A 14 1.63 6.76 14.92
C THR A 14 1.09 6.64 13.50
N ILE A 15 0.77 7.76 12.85
CA ILE A 15 0.28 7.78 11.47
C ILE A 15 1.34 7.27 10.50
N ASN A 16 2.61 7.67 10.67
CA ASN A 16 3.70 7.13 9.88
C ASN A 16 3.88 5.61 10.08
N GLY A 17 3.69 5.13 11.31
CA GLY A 17 3.61 3.71 11.61
C GLY A 17 2.51 2.99 10.83
N TRP A 18 1.31 3.58 10.77
CA TRP A 18 0.21 3.03 9.97
C TRP A 18 0.51 3.01 8.48
N ILE A 19 1.17 4.04 7.92
CA ILE A 19 1.61 4.05 6.52
C ILE A 19 2.60 2.91 6.25
N LYS A 20 3.63 2.76 7.10
CA LYS A 20 4.62 1.68 6.97
C LYS A 20 3.98 0.29 7.05
N PHE A 21 3.04 0.11 7.98
CA PHE A 21 2.30 -1.15 8.12
C PHE A 21 1.44 -1.45 6.89
N SER A 22 0.80 -0.41 6.33
CA SER A 22 0.08 -0.49 5.07
C SER A 22 1.03 -0.97 3.96
N ASP A 23 2.15 -0.28 3.75
CA ASP A 23 3.11 -0.64 2.69
C ASP A 23 3.67 -2.06 2.85
N THR A 24 3.89 -2.51 4.09
CA THR A 24 4.30 -3.89 4.40
C THR A 24 3.24 -4.90 3.95
N LYS A 25 1.96 -4.64 4.24
CA LYS A 25 0.85 -5.50 3.79
C LYS A 25 0.74 -5.53 2.26
N ALA A 26 0.86 -4.39 1.60
CA ALA A 26 0.81 -4.32 0.14
C ALA A 26 1.96 -5.12 -0.49
N GLY A 27 3.17 -5.02 0.06
CA GLY A 27 4.33 -5.81 -0.37
C GLY A 27 4.12 -7.32 -0.17
N ALA A 28 3.57 -7.73 0.98
CA ALA A 28 3.27 -9.14 1.26
C ALA A 28 2.20 -9.71 0.30
N ILE A 29 1.11 -8.98 0.07
CA ILE A 29 0.06 -9.38 -0.87
C ILE A 29 0.62 -9.48 -2.29
N LEU A 30 1.44 -8.52 -2.71
CA LEU A 30 2.08 -8.53 -4.03
C LEU A 30 2.98 -9.76 -4.20
N ALA A 31 3.85 -10.04 -3.24
CA ALA A 31 4.74 -11.20 -3.29
C ALA A 31 3.95 -12.53 -3.32
N ALA A 32 2.91 -12.65 -2.51
CA ALA A 32 2.05 -13.84 -2.49
C ALA A 32 1.32 -14.03 -3.83
N ASN A 33 0.75 -12.96 -4.42
CA ASN A 33 0.11 -13.03 -5.74
C ASN A 33 1.09 -13.51 -6.81
N ILE A 34 2.31 -12.98 -6.86
CA ILE A 34 3.33 -13.37 -7.84
C ILE A 34 3.67 -14.86 -7.69
N ALA A 35 3.88 -15.32 -6.46
CA ALA A 35 4.18 -16.73 -6.19
C ALA A 35 3.06 -17.66 -6.65
N ILE A 36 1.80 -17.34 -6.32
CA ILE A 36 0.66 -18.17 -6.70
C ILE A 36 0.44 -18.14 -8.22
N LEU A 37 0.53 -16.98 -8.87
CA LEU A 37 0.40 -16.89 -10.32
C LEU A 37 1.50 -17.66 -11.05
N ALA A 38 2.74 -17.67 -10.53
CA ALA A 38 3.82 -18.47 -11.09
C ALA A 38 3.53 -19.99 -11.01
N ILE A 39 2.98 -20.45 -9.88
CA ILE A 39 2.54 -21.85 -9.70
C ILE A 39 1.40 -22.18 -10.67
N LEU A 40 0.39 -21.32 -10.75
CA LEU A 40 -0.74 -21.50 -11.68
C LEU A 40 -0.29 -21.55 -13.13
N PHE A 41 0.62 -20.66 -13.54
CA PHE A 41 1.16 -20.63 -14.90
C PHE A 41 1.92 -21.92 -15.23
N SER A 42 2.71 -22.43 -14.30
CA SER A 42 3.43 -23.70 -14.47
C SER A 42 2.44 -24.86 -14.66
N LYS A 43 1.39 -24.93 -13.84
CA LYS A 43 0.36 -25.97 -13.95
C LYS A 43 -0.53 -25.82 -15.17
N PHE A 44 -0.75 -24.60 -15.65
CA PHE A 44 -1.47 -24.37 -16.89
C PHE A 44 -0.77 -25.02 -18.08
N ILE A 45 0.56 -24.97 -18.14
CA ILE A 45 1.34 -25.60 -19.22
C ILE A 45 1.15 -27.13 -19.20
N ASP A 46 1.20 -27.74 -18.01
CA ASP A 46 1.05 -29.20 -17.84
C ASP A 46 -0.36 -29.70 -18.21
N PHE A 47 -1.41 -28.92 -17.88
CA PHE A 47 -2.81 -29.35 -17.99
C PHE A 47 -3.62 -28.59 -19.06
N LYS A 48 -2.95 -27.90 -19.99
CA LYS A 48 -3.61 -27.01 -20.96
C LYS A 48 -4.76 -27.68 -21.73
N ASP A 49 -4.56 -28.92 -22.17
CA ASP A 49 -5.52 -29.61 -23.05
C ASP A 49 -6.78 -29.97 -22.25
N PHE A 50 -6.62 -30.43 -21.01
CA PHE A 50 -7.71 -30.68 -20.08
C PHE A 50 -8.48 -29.39 -19.76
N ILE A 51 -7.78 -28.28 -19.51
CA ILE A 51 -8.40 -26.97 -19.22
C ILE A 51 -9.19 -26.45 -20.43
N ILE A 52 -8.72 -26.67 -21.66
CA ILE A 52 -9.41 -26.22 -22.89
C ILE A 52 -10.68 -27.04 -23.13
N ILE A 53 -10.66 -28.35 -22.83
CA ILE A 53 -11.82 -29.24 -22.97
C ILE A 53 -12.92 -28.87 -21.95
N HIS A 54 -12.53 -28.58 -20.71
CA HIS A 54 -13.45 -28.28 -19.61
C HIS A 54 -13.72 -26.79 -19.47
N ARG A 55 -14.80 -26.31 -20.13
CA ARG A 55 -15.12 -24.89 -20.25
C ARG A 55 -15.27 -24.17 -18.91
N GLU A 56 -15.89 -24.82 -17.94
CA GLU A 56 -16.07 -24.35 -16.56
C GLU A 56 -14.73 -24.10 -15.85
N ILE A 57 -13.76 -25.00 -16.02
CA ILE A 57 -12.40 -24.87 -15.45
C ILE A 57 -11.67 -23.70 -16.09
N SER A 58 -11.78 -23.57 -17.42
CA SER A 58 -11.18 -22.44 -18.16
C SER A 58 -11.71 -21.08 -17.68
N TRP A 59 -13.03 -20.93 -17.51
CA TRP A 59 -13.63 -19.70 -17.01
C TRP A 59 -13.24 -19.37 -15.57
N LEU A 60 -13.25 -20.37 -14.68
CA LEU A 60 -12.85 -20.20 -13.28
C LEU A 60 -11.38 -19.78 -13.18
N LEU A 61 -10.50 -20.40 -13.97
CA LEU A 61 -9.09 -20.05 -14.03
C LEU A 61 -8.89 -18.61 -14.52
N ALA A 62 -9.53 -18.23 -15.63
CA ALA A 62 -9.45 -16.88 -16.16
C ALA A 62 -9.94 -15.82 -15.16
N LEU A 63 -11.06 -16.09 -14.46
CA LEU A 63 -11.58 -15.21 -13.43
C LEU A 63 -10.63 -15.10 -12.22
N SER A 64 -10.01 -16.21 -11.79
CA SER A 64 -9.04 -16.21 -10.69
C SER A 64 -7.81 -15.36 -11.03
N ILE A 65 -7.30 -15.48 -12.26
CA ILE A 65 -6.16 -14.68 -12.75
C ILE A 65 -6.55 -13.20 -12.82
N ALA A 66 -7.75 -12.88 -13.31
CA ALA A 66 -8.23 -11.51 -13.36
C ALA A 66 -8.31 -10.88 -11.94
N CYS A 67 -8.80 -11.63 -10.94
CA CYS A 67 -8.77 -11.21 -9.55
C CYS A 67 -7.33 -10.99 -9.04
N GLY A 68 -6.40 -11.89 -9.36
CA GLY A 68 -4.99 -11.74 -8.99
C GLY A 68 -4.35 -10.47 -9.59
N ILE A 69 -4.60 -10.20 -10.87
CA ILE A 69 -4.11 -8.99 -11.55
C ILE A 69 -4.68 -7.73 -10.90
N LEU A 70 -5.98 -7.70 -10.59
CA LEU A 70 -6.59 -6.58 -9.88
C LEU A 70 -5.97 -6.40 -8.49
N SER A 71 -5.75 -7.49 -7.76
CA SER A 71 -5.09 -7.46 -6.45
C SER A 71 -3.70 -6.81 -6.52
N ILE A 72 -2.88 -7.23 -7.48
CA ILE A 72 -1.55 -6.69 -7.77
C ILE A 72 -1.63 -5.20 -8.10
N ALA A 73 -2.54 -4.80 -9.00
CA ALA A 73 -2.69 -3.42 -9.41
C ALA A 73 -2.99 -2.50 -8.21
N PHE A 74 -3.91 -2.91 -7.32
CA PHE A 74 -4.20 -2.16 -6.10
C PHE A 74 -3.03 -2.14 -5.10
N SER A 75 -2.24 -3.22 -4.99
CA SER A 75 -1.02 -3.22 -4.17
C SER A 75 -0.01 -2.19 -4.68
N ILE A 76 0.26 -2.17 -6.00
CA ILE A 76 1.21 -1.24 -6.62
C ILE A 76 0.74 0.21 -6.46
N ILE A 77 -0.55 0.48 -6.69
CA ILE A 77 -1.13 1.82 -6.51
C ILE A 77 -1.00 2.28 -5.05
N SER A 78 -1.11 1.37 -4.08
CA SER A 78 -0.90 1.68 -2.66
C SER A 78 0.56 2.00 -2.36
N LEU A 79 1.50 1.27 -2.95
CA LEU A 79 2.95 1.45 -2.73
C LEU A 79 3.50 2.72 -3.40
N ASN A 80 2.82 3.25 -4.42
CA ASN A 80 3.25 4.46 -5.12
C ASN A 80 3.47 5.63 -4.13
N PRO A 81 4.68 6.23 -4.08
CA PRO A 81 4.99 7.31 -3.15
C PRO A 81 4.09 8.51 -3.41
N ARG A 82 3.24 8.83 -2.42
CA ARG A 82 2.43 10.05 -2.43
C ARG A 82 3.09 11.08 -1.54
N THR A 83 3.75 12.07 -2.15
CA THR A 83 4.28 13.23 -1.44
C THR A 83 3.38 14.43 -1.73
N LYS A 84 2.57 14.83 -0.76
CA LYS A 84 1.89 16.14 -0.82
C LYS A 84 2.75 17.12 -0.03
N SER A 85 3.31 18.11 -0.71
CA SER A 85 3.85 19.30 -0.04
C SER A 85 2.68 20.03 0.60
N GLY A 86 2.85 20.45 1.85
CA GLY A 86 1.97 21.43 2.47
C GLY A 86 1.99 22.76 1.73
N THR A 87 1.13 23.67 2.14
CA THR A 87 1.00 25.00 1.52
C THR A 87 2.08 25.98 1.98
N LYS A 88 2.77 25.67 3.09
CA LYS A 88 3.87 26.46 3.65
C LYS A 88 5.21 25.75 3.48
N THR A 89 6.30 26.52 3.41
CA THR A 89 7.68 26.01 3.48
C THR A 89 7.92 25.38 4.86
N SER A 90 7.79 24.06 4.93
CA SER A 90 7.94 23.29 6.17
C SER A 90 9.42 23.03 6.43
N VAL A 91 9.87 23.34 7.66
CA VAL A 91 11.23 22.99 8.12
C VAL A 91 11.33 21.54 8.62
N LEU A 92 10.22 20.80 8.60
CA LEU A 92 10.12 19.41 9.06
C LEU A 92 9.95 18.41 7.92
N PHE A 93 9.30 18.81 6.82
CA PHE A 93 9.05 17.93 5.69
C PHE A 93 10.25 17.86 4.75
N PHE A 94 10.80 16.65 4.55
CA PHE A 94 12.02 16.44 3.76
C PHE A 94 11.95 17.02 2.33
N GLY A 95 10.80 16.93 1.65
CA GLY A 95 10.64 17.47 0.30
C GLY A 95 10.73 19.00 0.30
N SER A 96 10.07 19.66 1.25
CA SER A 96 10.18 21.11 1.40
C SER A 96 11.59 21.53 1.78
N ILE A 97 12.29 20.75 2.60
CA ILE A 97 13.68 21.03 2.95
C ILE A 97 14.58 20.96 1.71
N ALA A 98 14.45 19.90 0.91
CA ALA A 98 15.23 19.72 -0.31
C ALA A 98 14.94 20.79 -1.38
N ASP A 99 13.67 21.18 -1.53
CA ASP A 99 13.25 22.10 -2.58
C ASP A 99 13.54 23.58 -2.25
N ASN A 100 13.56 23.95 -0.97
CA ASN A 100 13.58 25.36 -0.54
C ASN A 100 14.88 25.81 0.13
N TYR A 101 15.79 24.89 0.49
CA TYR A 101 17.05 25.25 1.15
C TYR A 101 18.24 24.72 0.37
N THR A 102 19.11 25.64 -0.09
CA THR A 102 20.28 25.29 -0.93
C THR A 102 21.49 24.81 -0.13
N ASN A 103 21.58 25.16 1.16
CA ASN A 103 22.67 24.72 2.02
C ASN A 103 22.25 24.59 3.49
N TYR A 104 23.05 23.83 4.25
CA TYR A 104 22.83 23.55 5.66
C TYR A 104 22.69 24.82 6.52
N SER A 105 23.49 25.86 6.24
CA SER A 105 23.45 27.10 7.02
C SER A 105 22.10 27.80 6.91
N GLN A 106 21.52 27.88 5.71
CA GLN A 106 20.18 28.44 5.51
C GLN A 106 19.12 27.64 6.25
N TYR A 107 19.15 26.31 6.15
CA TYR A 107 18.21 25.44 6.86
C TYR A 107 18.35 25.59 8.39
N LYS A 108 19.57 25.58 8.93
CA LYS A 108 19.85 25.76 10.36
C LYS A 108 19.29 27.07 10.90
N ILE A 109 19.45 28.17 10.17
CA ILE A 109 18.91 29.48 10.57
C ILE A 109 17.38 29.45 10.57
N ALA A 110 16.76 28.89 9.52
CA ALA A 110 15.30 28.80 9.42
C ALA A 110 14.73 27.91 10.54
N LEU A 111 15.30 26.73 10.76
CA LEU A 111 14.91 25.81 11.81
C LEU A 111 15.05 26.46 13.20
N GLY A 112 16.17 27.12 13.48
CA GLY A 112 16.41 27.79 14.77
C GLY A 112 15.48 28.97 15.05
N ARG A 113 14.97 29.66 14.01
CA ARG A 113 13.93 30.70 14.17
C ARG A 113 12.58 30.08 14.53
N ARG A 114 12.23 28.98 13.87
CA ARG A 114 10.92 28.30 14.00
C ARG A 114 10.80 27.53 15.31
N LEU A 115 11.90 26.93 15.81
CA LEU A 115 11.97 26.27 17.12
C LEU A 115 11.81 27.21 18.32
N ARG A 116 11.96 28.53 18.13
CA ARG A 116 11.78 29.51 19.21
C ARG A 116 10.32 29.93 19.40
N ASP A 117 9.45 29.54 18.46
CA ASP A 117 8.03 29.83 18.47
C ASP A 117 7.27 28.50 18.45
N ASP A 118 6.87 28.05 19.64
CA ASP A 118 6.16 26.78 19.81
C ASP A 118 4.85 26.75 19.01
N LEU A 119 4.18 27.89 18.80
CA LEU A 119 2.93 27.94 18.05
C LEU A 119 3.16 27.62 16.56
N ASP A 120 4.20 28.18 15.98
CA ASP A 120 4.50 27.94 14.57
C ASP A 120 5.06 26.52 14.32
N LEU A 121 5.81 25.96 15.27
CA LEU A 121 6.21 24.56 15.22
C LEU A 121 4.99 23.62 15.33
N MET A 122 4.06 23.90 16.25
CA MET A 122 2.82 23.15 16.40
C MET A 122 1.96 23.19 15.14
N ASP A 123 1.86 24.35 14.48
CA ASP A 123 1.14 24.50 13.21
C ASP A 123 1.74 23.61 12.11
N GLN A 124 3.07 23.57 11.99
CA GLN A 124 3.74 22.74 10.99
C GLN A 124 3.54 21.24 11.23
N ILE A 125 3.62 20.78 12.48
CA ILE A 125 3.39 19.36 12.81
C ILE A 125 1.91 19.02 12.59
N THR A 126 1.00 19.92 12.94
CA THR A 126 -0.44 19.74 12.69
C THR A 126 -0.73 19.58 11.20
N GLU A 127 -0.11 20.39 10.34
CA GLU A 127 -0.22 20.23 8.89
C GLU A 127 0.30 18.86 8.43
N GLN A 128 1.44 18.40 8.95
CA GLN A 128 2.00 17.09 8.63
C GLN A 128 1.11 15.93 9.10
N VAL A 129 0.55 16.00 10.31
CA VAL A 129 -0.45 15.05 10.84
C VAL A 129 -1.65 14.99 9.89
N TRP A 130 -2.17 16.14 9.48
CA TRP A 130 -3.32 16.20 8.57
C TRP A 130 -3.02 15.60 7.20
N ILE A 131 -1.90 15.98 6.57
CA ILE A 131 -1.49 15.45 5.26
C ILE A 131 -1.28 13.93 5.33
N ASN A 132 -0.51 13.45 6.31
CA ASN A 132 -0.19 12.04 6.44
C ASN A 132 -1.42 11.20 6.81
N SER A 133 -2.39 11.76 7.55
CA SER A 133 -3.64 11.06 7.84
C SER A 133 -4.44 10.76 6.56
N LYS A 134 -4.47 11.70 5.60
CA LYS A 134 -5.10 11.50 4.29
C LYS A 134 -4.35 10.46 3.45
N ILE A 135 -3.01 10.51 3.45
CA ILE A 135 -2.19 9.52 2.75
C ILE A 135 -2.42 8.12 3.33
N ALA A 136 -2.42 7.99 4.66
CA ALA A 136 -2.71 6.73 5.34
C ALA A 136 -4.10 6.21 4.94
N HIS A 137 -5.14 7.04 5.05
CA HIS A 137 -6.50 6.66 4.68
C HIS A 137 -6.60 6.14 3.24
N ASP A 138 -6.01 6.86 2.27
CA ASP A 138 -5.99 6.46 0.87
C ASP A 138 -5.29 5.11 0.68
N LYS A 139 -4.12 4.91 1.30
CA LYS A 139 -3.37 3.64 1.21
C LYS A 139 -4.18 2.48 1.79
N TYR A 140 -4.77 2.64 2.97
CA TYR A 140 -5.61 1.60 3.57
C TYR A 140 -6.82 1.24 2.71
N ASN A 141 -7.45 2.22 2.07
CA ASN A 141 -8.55 1.95 1.13
C ASN A 141 -8.08 1.11 -0.06
N LYS A 142 -6.91 1.40 -0.64
CA LYS A 142 -6.35 0.62 -1.75
C LYS A 142 -5.96 -0.79 -1.31
N ILE A 143 -5.36 -0.94 -0.14
CA ILE A 143 -5.04 -2.27 0.41
C ILE A 143 -6.28 -3.09 0.69
N LYS A 144 -7.36 -2.48 1.19
CA LYS A 144 -8.63 -3.19 1.38
C LYS A 144 -9.10 -3.84 0.08
N TRP A 145 -9.10 -3.09 -1.02
CA TRP A 145 -9.47 -3.63 -2.33
C TRP A 145 -8.49 -4.71 -2.81
N SER A 146 -7.19 -4.48 -2.67
CA SER A 146 -6.16 -5.47 -2.99
C SER A 146 -6.38 -6.79 -2.25
N MET A 147 -6.69 -6.72 -0.96
CA MET A 147 -6.98 -7.88 -0.11
C MET A 147 -8.28 -8.59 -0.51
N CYS A 148 -9.34 -7.84 -0.82
CA CYS A 148 -10.60 -8.43 -1.30
C CYS A 148 -10.38 -9.25 -2.57
N PHE A 149 -9.69 -8.68 -3.57
CA PHE A 149 -9.37 -9.41 -4.81
C PHE A 149 -8.43 -10.60 -4.59
N PHE A 150 -7.46 -10.47 -3.68
CA PHE A 150 -6.58 -11.58 -3.30
C PHE A 150 -7.36 -12.75 -2.70
N LEU A 151 -8.27 -12.47 -1.76
CA LEU A 151 -9.12 -13.50 -1.15
C LEU A 151 -10.08 -14.12 -2.19
N SER A 152 -10.66 -13.31 -3.08
CA SER A 152 -11.47 -13.82 -4.19
C SER A 152 -10.67 -14.77 -5.09
N MET A 153 -9.44 -14.41 -5.44
CA MET A 153 -8.54 -15.29 -6.20
C MET A 153 -8.30 -16.61 -5.47
N LEU A 154 -7.97 -16.59 -4.17
CA LEU A 154 -7.75 -17.81 -3.38
C LEU A 154 -8.97 -18.73 -3.35
N ILE A 155 -10.17 -18.15 -3.13
CA ILE A 155 -11.42 -18.91 -3.12
C ILE A 155 -11.69 -19.53 -4.49
N LEU A 156 -11.48 -18.79 -5.58
CA LEU A 156 -11.67 -19.30 -6.94
C LEU A 156 -10.70 -20.44 -7.27
N ILE A 157 -9.43 -20.33 -6.86
CA ILE A 157 -8.43 -21.40 -7.02
C ILE A 157 -8.82 -22.64 -6.20
N PHE A 158 -9.35 -22.45 -5.00
CA PHE A 158 -9.81 -23.56 -4.17
C PHE A 158 -10.98 -24.31 -4.82
N ILE A 159 -11.98 -23.57 -5.34
CA ILE A 159 -13.11 -24.14 -6.08
C ILE A 159 -12.63 -24.84 -7.36
N LEU A 160 -11.72 -24.22 -8.10
CA LEU A 160 -11.08 -24.81 -9.28
C LEU A 160 -10.48 -26.17 -8.95
N GLY A 161 -9.71 -26.26 -7.87
CA GLY A 161 -9.08 -27.50 -7.42
C GLY A 161 -10.07 -28.61 -7.10
N ILE A 162 -11.19 -28.28 -6.44
CA ILE A 162 -12.27 -29.25 -6.14
C ILE A 162 -12.90 -29.78 -7.43
N ILE A 163 -13.22 -28.89 -8.37
CA ILE A 163 -13.86 -29.27 -9.64
C ILE A 163 -12.91 -30.12 -10.48
N THR A 164 -11.63 -29.72 -10.58
CA THR A 164 -10.63 -30.52 -11.29
C THR A 164 -10.46 -31.91 -10.65
N ALA A 165 -10.42 -32.00 -9.32
CA ALA A 165 -10.34 -33.28 -8.62
C ALA A 165 -11.55 -34.18 -8.89
N TYR A 166 -12.76 -33.60 -8.95
CA TYR A 166 -13.99 -34.33 -9.30
C TYR A 166 -13.91 -34.96 -10.70
N TYR A 167 -13.45 -34.21 -11.70
CA TYR A 167 -13.28 -34.71 -13.08
C TYR A 167 -12.17 -35.76 -13.22
N ILE A 168 -11.13 -35.73 -12.37
CA ILE A 168 -10.06 -36.73 -12.39
C ILE A 168 -10.51 -38.06 -11.74
N LEU A 169 -11.43 -37.99 -10.77
CA LEU A 169 -11.90 -39.15 -10.00
C LEU A 169 -13.16 -39.82 -10.57
N SER A 170 -13.86 -39.16 -11.51
CA SER A 170 -15.09 -39.66 -12.15
C SER A 170 -14.79 -40.31 -13.50
#